data_AF-A0A9C9G5X7-F1
#
_entry.id   AF-A0A9C9G5X7-F1
#
_cell.length_a   1.000
_cell.length_b   1.000
_cell.length_c   1.000
_cell.angle_alpha   90.00
_cell.angle_beta   90.00
_cell.angle_gamma   90.00
#
_symmetry.space_group_name_H-M   'P 1'
#
loop_
_entity.id
_entity.type
_entity.pdbx_description
1 polymer ?
#
loop_
_entity_poly.entity_id
_entity_poly.type
_entity_poly.pdbx_seq_one_letter_code
_entity_poly.pdbx_strand_id
1 'polypeptide(L)'
;MDLDVELVLDSASERYPDDTMLVQMGIRSYFGHPMIAEGKMIGLVSVMDDKPLGIEEWAGPILGLFANRFALEIERYEVNQELQKSKDNLEQLVL
;
A
#
# COMPACT_ATOMS: atom_id res chain seq x y z
N MET A 1 -10.84 9.54 3.27
CA MET A 1 -10.09 9.23 4.49
C MET A 1 -8.78 9.99 4.38
N ASP A 2 -8.45 10.84 5.35
CA ASP A 2 -7.05 11.25 5.53
C ASP A 2 -6.31 10.00 5.98
N LEU A 3 -5.64 9.34 5.05
CA LEU A 3 -4.92 8.10 5.28
C LEU A 3 -3.48 8.47 5.63
N ASP A 4 -3.34 9.03 6.82
CA ASP A 4 -2.06 9.08 7.52
C ASP A 4 -1.62 7.65 7.89
N VAL A 5 -0.39 7.53 8.38
CA VAL A 5 0.09 6.29 8.98
C VAL A 5 -0.89 5.81 10.05
N GLU A 6 -1.42 4.60 9.89
CA GLU A 6 -2.43 4.05 10.79
C GLU A 6 -1.87 2.82 11.51
N LEU A 7 -1.81 2.91 12.84
CA LEU A 7 -1.34 1.85 13.71
C LEU A 7 -2.46 1.39 14.65
N VAL A 8 -2.78 0.11 14.57
CA VAL A 8 -3.72 -0.58 15.44
C VAL A 8 -3.02 -1.79 16.04
N LEU A 9 -2.67 -1.68 17.32
CA LEU A 9 -1.89 -2.69 18.02
C LEU A 9 -2.72 -3.94 18.36
N ASP A 10 -4.03 -3.81 18.47
CA ASP A 10 -4.96 -4.91 18.73
C ASP A 10 -6.40 -4.51 18.33
N SER A 11 -7.29 -5.50 18.24
CA SER A 11 -8.73 -5.33 17.97
C SER A 11 -9.04 -4.64 16.63
N ALA A 12 -8.20 -4.82 15.60
CA ALA A 12 -8.38 -4.22 14.28
C ALA A 12 -9.73 -4.60 13.64
N SER A 13 -10.09 -5.88 13.60
CA SER A 13 -11.39 -6.34 13.08
C SER A 13 -12.60 -5.77 13.85
N GLU A 14 -12.47 -5.55 15.15
CA GLU A 14 -13.52 -4.93 15.96
C GLU A 14 -13.64 -3.43 15.70
N ARG A 15 -12.52 -2.77 15.42
CA ARG A 15 -12.45 -1.34 15.09
C ARG A 15 -12.97 -1.05 13.67
N TYR A 16 -12.78 -1.98 12.74
CA TYR A 16 -13.26 -1.89 11.36
C TYR A 16 -14.21 -3.06 11.03
N PRO A 17 -15.40 -3.11 11.67
CA PRO A 17 -16.32 -4.23 11.50
C PRO A 17 -16.90 -4.35 10.08
N ASP A 18 -16.87 -3.26 9.31
CA ASP A 18 -17.32 -3.22 7.92
C ASP A 18 -16.24 -3.74 6.95
N ASP A 19 -14.98 -3.85 7.38
CA ASP A 19 -13.93 -4.48 6.59
C ASP A 19 -14.04 -6.00 6.70
N THR A 20 -14.74 -6.58 5.73
CA THR A 20 -15.01 -8.01 5.67
C THR A 20 -13.73 -8.84 5.65
N MET A 21 -12.64 -8.33 5.06
CA MET A 21 -11.36 -9.05 5.01
C MET A 21 -10.76 -9.14 6.41
N LEU A 22 -10.66 -8.01 7.13
CA LEU A 22 -10.11 -7.99 8.49
C LEU A 22 -10.92 -8.89 9.44
N VAL A 23 -12.25 -8.85 9.33
CA VAL A 23 -13.14 -9.68 10.15
C VAL A 23 -12.98 -11.17 9.84
N GLN A 24 -13.03 -11.56 8.56
CA GLN A 24 -12.94 -12.97 8.18
C GLN A 24 -11.58 -13.60 8.49
N MET A 25 -10.51 -12.83 8.37
CA MET A 25 -9.15 -13.28 8.68
C MET A 25 -8.83 -13.23 10.17
N GLY A 26 -9.74 -12.72 11.02
CA GLY A 26 -9.51 -12.60 12.46
C GLY A 26 -8.36 -11.64 12.79
N ILE A 27 -8.14 -10.61 11.96
CA ILE A 27 -7.02 -9.69 12.14
C ILE A 27 -7.20 -8.92 13.44
N ARG A 28 -6.16 -8.96 14.26
CA ARG A 28 -6.08 -8.25 15.53
C ARG A 28 -5.23 -7.02 15.43
N SER A 29 -4.11 -7.09 14.72
CA SER A 29 -3.23 -5.93 14.55
C SER A 29 -3.06 -5.55 13.10
N TYR A 30 -2.89 -4.25 12.89
CA TYR A 30 -2.78 -3.63 11.58
C TYR A 30 -1.82 -2.45 11.66
N PHE A 31 -0.87 -2.39 10.74
CA PHE A 31 0.03 -1.26 10.59
C PHE A 31 0.15 -0.88 9.12
N GLY A 32 -0.52 0.21 8.74
CA GLY A 32 -0.61 0.70 7.36
C GLY A 32 0.23 1.96 7.13
N HIS A 33 0.88 2.03 5.97
CA HIS A 33 1.58 3.22 5.50
C HIS A 33 1.17 3.54 4.06
N PRO A 34 0.79 4.79 3.75
CA PRO A 34 0.36 5.17 2.41
C PRO A 34 1.53 5.12 1.42
N MET A 35 1.27 4.68 0.20
CA MET A 35 2.19 4.83 -0.92
C MET A 35 1.90 6.15 -1.62
N ILE A 36 2.84 7.10 -1.54
CA ILE A 36 2.70 8.43 -2.14
C ILE A 36 3.69 8.59 -3.30
N ALA A 37 3.19 8.95 -4.47
CA ALA A 37 3.98 9.34 -5.64
C ALA A 37 3.48 10.69 -6.16
N GLU A 38 4.39 11.62 -6.48
CA GLU A 38 4.07 13.00 -6.91
C GLU A 38 3.03 13.73 -6.04
N GLY A 39 3.04 13.49 -4.72
CA GLY A 39 2.09 14.09 -3.78
C GLY A 39 0.68 13.50 -3.83
N LYS A 40 0.47 12.42 -4.60
CA LYS A 40 -0.78 11.68 -4.67
C LYS A 40 -0.63 10.30 -4.03
N MET A 41 -1.67 9.86 -3.34
CA MET A 41 -1.77 8.49 -2.88
C MET A 41 -2.05 7.56 -4.06
N ILE A 42 -1.16 6.58 -4.25
CA ILE A 42 -1.29 5.54 -5.28
C ILE A 42 -1.63 4.17 -4.69
N GLY A 43 -1.60 4.03 -3.36
CA GLY A 43 -2.04 2.82 -2.67
C GLY A 43 -1.67 2.79 -1.20
N LEU A 44 -1.71 1.59 -0.61
CA LEU A 44 -1.48 1.33 0.80
C LEU A 44 -0.64 0.07 0.98
N VAL A 45 0.34 0.11 1.87
CA VAL A 45 1.12 -1.07 2.27
C VAL A 45 0.84 -1.30 3.75
N SER A 46 0.41 -2.52 4.08
CA SER A 46 0.03 -2.87 5.43
C SER A 46 0.68 -4.17 5.90
N VAL A 47 1.11 -4.17 7.15
CA VAL A 47 1.44 -5.38 7.90
C VAL A 47 0.26 -5.68 8.83
N MET A 48 -0.20 -6.92 8.86
CA MET A 48 -1.32 -7.35 9.69
C MET A 48 -1.08 -8.75 10.26
N ASP A 49 -1.62 -9.01 11.45
CA ASP A 49 -1.50 -10.30 12.14
C ASP A 49 -2.78 -10.65 12.91
N ASP A 50 -3.01 -11.95 13.14
CA ASP A 50 -4.10 -12.48 13.97
C ASP A 50 -3.81 -12.39 15.48
N LYS A 51 -2.70 -11.71 15.82
CA LYS A 51 -2.22 -11.44 17.18
C LYS A 51 -2.01 -9.95 17.40
N PRO A 52 -1.99 -9.48 18.66
CA PRO A 52 -1.56 -8.14 18.98
C PRO A 52 -0.13 -7.89 18.50
N LEU A 53 0.13 -6.69 17.99
CA LEU A 53 1.44 -6.29 17.51
C LEU A 53 2.19 -5.56 18.61
N GLY A 54 3.40 -6.04 18.93
CA GLY A 54 4.39 -5.26 19.65
C GLY A 54 5.25 -4.51 18.63
N ILE A 55 5.16 -3.18 18.59
CA ILE A 55 6.02 -2.36 17.74
C ILE A 55 7.17 -1.79 18.56
N GLU A 56 8.39 -2.03 18.09
CA GLU A 56 9.56 -1.27 18.48
C GLU A 56 9.62 0.05 17.68
N GLU A 57 10.24 1.10 18.23
CA GLU A 57 10.26 2.45 17.62
C GLU A 57 10.76 2.47 16.16
N TRP A 58 11.57 1.50 15.75
CA TRP A 58 12.10 1.40 14.39
C TRP A 58 11.12 0.84 13.35
N ALA A 59 10.06 0.13 13.75
CA ALA A 59 9.18 -0.54 12.80
C ALA A 59 8.44 0.46 11.88
N GLY A 60 8.10 1.63 12.44
CA GLY A 60 7.43 2.69 11.69
C GLY A 60 8.26 3.26 10.54
N PRO A 61 9.47 3.76 10.82
CA PRO A 61 10.39 4.22 9.78
C PRO A 61 10.69 3.16 8.71
N ILE A 62 10.81 1.88 9.08
CA ILE A 62 11.06 0.81 8.11
C ILE A 62 9.86 0.62 7.16
N LEU A 63 8.64 0.53 7.69
CA LEU A 63 7.46 0.39 6.83
C LEU A 63 7.31 1.59 5.89
N GLY A 64 7.56 2.81 6.39
CA GLY A 64 7.55 4.02 5.56
C GLY A 64 8.61 4.02 4.46
N LEU A 65 9.83 3.55 4.75
CA LEU A 65 10.88 3.39 3.74
C LEU A 65 10.44 2.45 2.61
N PHE A 66 9.84 1.31 2.96
CA PHE A 66 9.36 0.35 1.98
C PHE A 66 8.14 0.86 1.21
N ALA A 67 7.18 1.52 1.86
CA ALA A 67 6.02 2.11 1.20
C ALA A 67 6.43 3.16 0.16
N ASN A 68 7.38 4.04 0.51
CA ASN A 68 7.94 5.01 -0.43
C ASN A 68 8.67 4.31 -1.59
N ARG A 69 9.39 3.21 -1.32
CA ARG A 69 10.07 2.46 -2.37
C ARG A 69 9.07 1.79 -3.31
N PHE A 70 8.01 1.18 -2.78
CA PHE A 70 6.96 0.57 -3.59
C PHE A 70 6.26 1.60 -4.46
N ALA A 71 5.97 2.80 -3.92
CA ALA A 71 5.38 3.88 -4.69
C ALA A 71 6.20 4.24 -5.94
N LEU A 72 7.51 4.45 -5.76
CA LEU A 72 8.44 4.75 -6.87
C LEU A 72 8.53 3.63 -7.90
N GLU A 73 8.52 2.37 -7.45
CA GLU A 73 8.63 1.23 -8.34
C GLU A 73 7.35 0.99 -9.16
N ILE A 74 6.19 1.21 -8.56
CA ILE A 74 4.89 1.16 -9.24
C ILE A 74 4.80 2.26 -10.29
N GLU A 75 5.12 3.50 -9.93
CA GLU A 75 5.13 4.63 -10.86
C GLU A 75 6.07 4.36 -12.05
N ARG A 76 7.29 3.87 -11.78
CA ARG A 76 8.24 3.49 -12.83
C ARG A 76 7.69 2.39 -13.73
N TYR A 77 6.99 1.41 -13.17
CA TYR A 77 6.37 0.34 -13.93
C TYR A 77 5.27 0.86 -14.86
N GLU A 78 4.39 1.72 -14.35
CA GLU A 78 3.29 2.33 -15.13
C GLU A 78 3.82 3.20 -16.28
N VAL A 79 4.80 4.06 -16.02
CA VAL A 79 5.45 4.88 -17.06
C VAL A 79 6.06 4.01 -18.16
N ASN A 80 6.72 2.92 -17.81
CA ASN A 80 7.30 2.00 -18.78
C ASN A 80 6.22 1.27 -19.61
N GLN A 81 5.10 0.89 -18.99
CA GLN A 81 3.99 0.28 -19.71
C GLN A 81 3.33 1.25 -20.69
N GLU A 82 3.14 2.50 -20.29
CA GLU A 82 2.56 3.53 -21.17
C GLU A 82 3.47 3.81 -22.37
N LEU A 83 4.78 3.90 -22.14
CA LEU A 83 5.76 4.03 -23.20
C LEU A 83 5.70 2.85 -24.19
N GLN A 84 5.62 1.61 -23.69
CA GLN A 84 5.52 0.43 -24.54
C GLN A 84 4.23 0.44 -25.37
N LYS A 85 3.10 0.72 -24.74
CA LYS A 85 1.80 0.81 -25.42
C LYS A 85 1.79 1.87 -26.52
N SER A 86 2.42 3.02 -26.28
CA SER A 86 2.55 4.10 -27.26
C SER A 86 3.37 3.65 -28.48
N LYS A 87 4.48 2.92 -28.26
CA LYS A 87 5.29 2.33 -29.34
C LYS A 87 4.50 1.33 -30.17
N ASP A 88 3.81 0.40 -29.52
CA ASP A 88 3.01 -0.64 -30.21
C ASP A 88 1.93 0.00 -31.10
N ASN A 89 1.28 1.07 -30.63
CA ASN A 89 0.28 1.80 -31.41
C ASN A 89 0.87 2.49 -32.65
N LEU A 90 2.09 3.05 -32.55
CA LEU A 90 2.78 3.67 -33.67
C LEU A 90 3.19 2.65 -34.73
N GLU A 91 3.65 1.47 -34.30
CA GLU A 91 4.00 0.37 -35.22
C GLU A 91 2.78 -0.12 -36.02
N GLN A 92 1.59 -0.15 -35.41
CA GLN A 92 0.35 -0.52 -36.09
C GLN A 92 -0.12 0.51 -37.14
N LEU A 93 0.23 1.79 -37.00
CA LEU A 93 -0.17 2.85 -37.93
C LEU A 93 0.70 2.92 -39.20
N VAL A 94 1.88 2.31 -39.17
CA VAL A 94 2.83 2.28 -40.31
C VAL A 94 2.62 1.05 -41.20
N LEU A 95 1.74 0.13 -40.78
CA LEU A 95 1.34 -1.11 -41.47
C LEU A 95 -0.01 -0.94 -42.17
#